data_AF-A0A245ZML5-F1
#
_entry.id   AF-A0A245ZML5-F1
#
_cell.length_a   1.000
_cell.length_b   1.000
_cell.length_c   1.000
_cell.angle_alpha   90.00
_cell.angle_beta   90.00
_cell.angle_gamma   90.00
#
_symmetry.space_group_name_H-M   'P 1'
#
loop_
_entity.id
_entity.type
_entity.pdbx_description
1 polymer ?
#
loop_
_entity_poly.entity_id
_entity_poly.type
_entity_poly.pdbx_seq_one_letter_code
_entity_poly.pdbx_strand_id
1 'polypeptide(L)'
;MDNSGGAAALGLDFGTTNTVVALADGVENSRLLEFAGADATGAVFRSALCFWEEETGWNGVAHEAGPWATAEYLQSPLDSRFVQSFKTVAASPLFDRAMIFNRPLRFEDLGRLFLQKLVAHAGGQLDRRPARVVVGRPVEYAGARADPALARQRYDLMFRAFGAEIVYVHEPLGAAFSYAARLTEPATILVADFGGGTTDFSLVHVGEPGVSRRCVPLASSGVGIAGDRFDRRIVERLVLPLLGRGGQYRSMGKVLDIPGGYFAEFADWSRLAMMRNRRTLEELRRLQRYAIEPEPIGRMIALIEHEQGFPLYDAVGRLKRELSSAEHAEFRFMGEGVHIAAEVRRADFEEWIAEDLQRIEAALDVALARGSVAEHDIDRVFLTGGSSLIPSVRAMFERRFGLDRIATGGELTSIAHGLALIGGQENPAEWAAQP
;
A
#
# COMPACT_ATOMS: atom_id res chain seq x y z
N MET A 1 -24.71 31.05 -19.19
CA MET A 1 -25.14 30.43 -17.92
C MET A 1 -24.03 29.50 -17.53
N ASP A 2 -23.10 30.01 -16.73
CA ASP A 2 -21.86 29.33 -16.37
C ASP A 2 -22.10 28.65 -15.02
N ASN A 3 -22.43 27.35 -15.05
CA ASN A 3 -22.71 26.56 -13.87
C ASN A 3 -21.40 25.99 -13.30
N SER A 4 -20.42 26.86 -13.03
CA SER A 4 -19.14 26.50 -12.43
C SER A 4 -19.25 26.50 -10.90
N GLY A 5 -20.22 25.74 -10.37
CA GLY A 5 -20.22 25.36 -8.96
C GLY A 5 -19.03 24.44 -8.71
N GLY A 6 -18.03 24.92 -7.98
CA GLY A 6 -16.87 24.08 -7.61
C GLY A 6 -17.33 22.88 -6.77
N ALA A 7 -16.56 21.78 -6.82
CA ALA A 7 -16.84 20.58 -6.05
C ALA A 7 -17.00 20.92 -4.55
N ALA A 8 -18.04 20.35 -3.93
CA ALA A 8 -18.39 20.55 -2.53
C ALA A 8 -17.35 19.91 -1.58
N ALA A 9 -16.81 18.75 -1.97
CA ALA A 9 -15.81 18.03 -1.19
C ALA A 9 -14.85 17.21 -2.06
N LEU A 10 -13.71 16.87 -1.47
CA LEU A 10 -12.72 15.95 -2.05
C LEU A 10 -12.58 14.72 -1.15
N GLY A 11 -12.67 13.53 -1.73
CA GLY A 11 -12.30 12.27 -1.09
C GLY A 11 -10.91 11.86 -1.53
N LEU A 12 -10.01 11.62 -0.57
CA LEU A 12 -8.64 11.20 -0.82
C LEU A 12 -8.40 9.84 -0.16
N ASP A 13 -8.37 8.80 -0.97
CA ASP A 13 -7.82 7.51 -0.57
C ASP A 13 -6.30 7.57 -0.75
N PHE A 14 -5.56 7.96 0.28
CA PHE A 14 -4.10 8.01 0.26
C PHE A 14 -3.54 6.65 0.65
N GLY A 15 -3.62 5.62 -0.21
CA GLY A 15 -3.17 4.26 0.10
C GLY A 15 -1.65 4.07 0.08
N THR A 16 -1.17 2.95 0.65
CA THR A 16 0.27 2.61 0.71
C THR A 16 0.89 2.41 -0.67
N THR A 17 0.16 1.75 -1.57
CA THR A 17 0.61 1.42 -2.92
C THR A 17 0.13 2.48 -3.90
N ASN A 18 -1.14 2.86 -3.80
CA ASN A 18 -1.84 3.72 -4.75
C ASN A 18 -2.64 4.78 -3.98
N THR A 19 -2.80 5.93 -4.60
CA THR A 19 -3.64 7.03 -4.15
C THR A 19 -4.72 7.29 -5.19
N VAL A 20 -5.96 7.47 -4.75
CA VAL A 20 -7.10 7.79 -5.61
C VAL A 20 -7.82 9.02 -5.08
N VAL A 21 -8.23 9.90 -5.99
CA VAL A 21 -8.95 11.13 -5.66
C VAL A 21 -10.33 11.08 -6.30
N ALA A 22 -11.35 11.43 -5.52
CA ALA A 22 -12.69 11.69 -6.03
C ALA A 22 -13.15 13.09 -5.61
N LEU A 23 -13.94 13.71 -6.48
CA LEU A 23 -14.58 15.00 -6.24
C LEU A 23 -16.09 14.78 -6.15
N ALA A 24 -16.73 15.36 -5.14
CA ALA A 24 -18.17 15.34 -4.99
C ALA A 24 -18.73 16.72 -5.31
N ASP A 25 -19.69 16.76 -6.24
CA ASP A 25 -20.42 17.99 -6.59
C ASP A 25 -21.63 18.21 -5.65
N GLY A 26 -21.94 17.23 -4.80
CA GLY A 26 -23.01 17.25 -3.81
C GLY A 26 -23.04 15.99 -2.95
N VAL A 27 -24.22 15.61 -2.46
CA VAL A 27 -24.42 14.51 -1.48
C VAL A 27 -24.44 13.13 -2.13
N GLU A 28 -24.90 13.04 -3.39
CA GLU A 28 -25.18 11.76 -4.05
C GLU A 28 -24.22 11.41 -5.19
N ASN A 29 -23.56 12.42 -5.77
CA ASN A 29 -22.73 12.23 -6.96
C ASN A 29 -21.27 12.56 -6.66
N SER A 30 -20.39 11.63 -7.04
CA SER A 30 -18.94 11.83 -7.04
C SER A 30 -18.32 11.28 -8.32
N ARG A 31 -17.23 11.89 -8.75
CA ARG A 31 -16.44 11.50 -9.93
C ARG A 31 -14.99 11.30 -9.55
N LEU A 32 -14.33 10.33 -10.18
CA LEU A 32 -12.89 10.16 -10.03
C LEU A 32 -12.14 11.29 -10.74
N LEU A 33 -10.99 11.63 -10.18
CA LEU A 33 -10.01 12.43 -10.86
C LEU A 33 -9.13 11.51 -11.72
N GLU A 34 -9.20 11.71 -13.03
CA GLU A 34 -8.39 10.99 -14.00
C GLU A 34 -7.05 11.72 -14.20
N PHE A 35 -5.96 10.97 -14.21
CA PHE A 35 -4.63 11.47 -14.52
C PHE A 35 -4.30 11.15 -15.99
N ALA A 36 -3.85 12.16 -16.73
CA ALA A 36 -3.52 12.01 -18.15
C ALA A 36 -2.01 12.21 -18.38
N GLY A 37 -1.39 11.29 -19.10
CA GLY A 37 0.01 11.39 -19.51
C GLY A 37 0.46 10.14 -20.27
N ALA A 38 1.66 10.17 -20.88
CA ALA A 38 2.23 8.98 -21.50
C ALA A 38 2.40 7.82 -20.50
N ASP A 39 2.72 8.18 -19.25
CA ASP A 39 3.00 7.22 -18.17
C ASP A 39 1.79 6.98 -17.25
N ALA A 40 0.69 7.72 -17.41
CA ALA A 40 -0.48 7.65 -16.54
C ALA A 40 -1.75 7.34 -17.34
N THR A 41 -2.47 6.30 -16.93
CA THR A 41 -3.78 5.96 -17.47
C THR A 41 -4.74 5.69 -16.32
N GLY A 42 -5.82 6.46 -16.24
CA GLY A 42 -6.88 6.24 -15.27
C GLY A 42 -6.79 7.11 -14.01
N ALA A 43 -7.57 6.71 -12.99
CA ALA A 43 -7.72 7.43 -11.73
C ALA A 43 -6.70 7.06 -10.65
N VAL A 44 -5.75 6.18 -10.96
CA VAL A 44 -4.80 5.61 -9.98
C VAL A 44 -3.48 6.36 -10.03
N PHE A 45 -3.10 6.99 -8.92
CA PHE A 45 -1.82 7.67 -8.76
C PHE A 45 -0.91 6.85 -7.84
N ARG A 46 0.18 6.28 -8.36
CA ARG A 46 1.08 5.45 -7.54
C ARG A 46 1.63 6.23 -6.34
N SER A 47 1.57 5.67 -5.13
CA SER A 47 2.11 6.28 -3.90
C SER A 47 3.63 6.14 -3.83
N ALA A 48 4.33 6.75 -4.78
CA ALA A 48 5.78 6.72 -4.92
C ALA A 48 6.35 8.10 -5.27
N LEU A 49 7.63 8.28 -4.95
CA LEU A 49 8.45 9.46 -5.23
C LEU A 49 9.75 9.03 -5.90
N CYS A 50 10.22 9.82 -6.85
CA CYS A 50 11.56 9.72 -7.40
C CYS A 50 12.28 11.06 -7.20
N PHE A 51 13.56 11.01 -6.85
CA PHE A 51 14.41 12.18 -6.65
C PHE A 51 15.68 12.06 -7.47
N TRP A 52 16.16 13.16 -8.04
CA TRP A 52 17.45 13.23 -8.74
C TRP A 52 18.13 14.57 -8.46
N GLU A 53 19.44 14.64 -8.63
CA GLU A 53 20.18 15.91 -8.54
C GLU A 53 19.99 16.72 -9.83
N GLU A 54 19.67 18.00 -9.71
CA GLU A 54 19.49 18.90 -10.85
C GLU A 54 20.34 20.16 -10.65
N GLU A 55 21.20 20.50 -11.61
CA GLU A 55 22.19 21.58 -11.46
C GLU A 55 21.57 23.00 -11.35
N THR A 56 20.33 23.20 -11.81
CA THR A 56 19.71 24.52 -11.99
C THR A 56 18.56 24.84 -11.02
N GLY A 57 18.15 23.90 -10.16
CA GLY A 57 17.03 24.09 -9.23
C GLY A 57 17.39 24.87 -7.96
N TRP A 58 16.45 25.65 -7.41
CA TRP A 58 16.62 26.24 -6.07
C TRP A 58 16.64 25.08 -5.06
N ASN A 59 17.85 24.77 -4.58
CA ASN A 59 18.22 23.60 -3.79
C ASN A 59 18.60 22.33 -4.58
N GLY A 60 18.87 22.32 -5.88
CA GLY A 60 19.64 21.24 -6.53
C GLY A 60 19.13 19.78 -6.46
N VAL A 61 17.92 19.51 -5.96
CA VAL A 61 17.30 18.18 -5.97
C VAL A 61 15.89 18.36 -6.51
N ALA A 62 15.63 17.72 -7.63
CA ALA A 62 14.31 17.65 -8.24
C ALA A 62 13.60 16.37 -7.80
N HIS A 63 12.29 16.36 -7.98
CA HIS A 63 11.46 15.21 -7.63
C HIS A 63 10.28 15.05 -8.57
N GLU A 64 9.75 13.84 -8.59
CA GLU A 64 8.51 13.48 -9.26
C GLU A 64 7.73 12.47 -8.42
N ALA A 65 6.42 12.32 -8.66
CA ALA A 65 5.55 11.38 -7.96
C ALA A 65 4.70 10.56 -8.93
N GLY A 66 4.04 9.53 -8.41
CA GLY A 66 3.05 8.80 -9.22
C GLY A 66 3.67 7.91 -10.28
N PRO A 67 2.93 7.67 -11.38
CA PRO A 67 3.47 6.93 -12.51
C PRO A 67 4.73 7.56 -13.12
N TRP A 68 4.81 8.90 -13.13
CA TRP A 68 5.98 9.63 -13.61
C TRP A 68 7.24 9.41 -12.78
N ALA A 69 7.11 9.23 -11.46
CA ALA A 69 8.25 8.83 -10.63
C ALA A 69 8.81 7.46 -11.03
N THR A 70 7.94 6.54 -11.44
CA THR A 70 8.34 5.22 -11.90
C THR A 70 9.05 5.32 -13.25
N ALA A 71 8.49 6.11 -14.17
CA ALA A 71 9.10 6.35 -15.48
C ALA A 71 10.50 6.98 -15.35
N GLU A 72 10.63 8.02 -14.50
CA GLU A 72 11.92 8.68 -14.24
C GLU A 72 12.96 7.69 -13.70
N TYR A 73 12.59 6.91 -12.67
CA TYR A 73 13.49 5.92 -12.10
C TYR A 73 13.92 4.85 -13.11
N LEU A 74 13.02 4.41 -14.00
CA LEU A 74 13.34 3.42 -15.02
C LEU A 74 14.28 3.97 -16.10
N GLN A 75 14.21 5.27 -16.40
CA GLN A 75 15.12 5.92 -17.35
C GLN A 75 16.52 6.11 -16.78
N SER A 76 16.62 6.53 -15.51
CA SER A 76 17.89 6.85 -14.87
C SER A 76 18.01 6.26 -13.44
N PRO A 77 18.07 4.92 -13.26
CA PRO A 77 18.04 4.30 -11.94
C PRO A 77 19.23 4.65 -11.03
N LEU A 78 20.41 4.85 -11.63
CA LEU A 78 21.67 5.07 -10.89
C LEU A 78 21.81 6.50 -10.36
N ASP A 79 21.20 7.46 -11.06
CA ASP A 79 21.23 8.89 -10.71
C ASP A 79 20.00 9.32 -9.90
N SER A 80 19.11 8.37 -9.61
CA SER A 80 17.83 8.59 -8.94
C SER A 80 17.72 7.86 -7.60
N ARG A 81 16.90 8.43 -6.70
CA ARG A 81 16.47 7.79 -5.45
C ARG A 81 14.97 7.57 -5.51
N PHE A 82 14.55 6.31 -5.55
CA PHE A 82 13.15 5.93 -5.58
C PHE A 82 12.63 5.55 -4.19
N VAL A 83 11.50 6.15 -3.81
CA VAL A 83 10.84 5.95 -2.51
C VAL A 83 9.41 5.49 -2.74
N GLN A 84 9.06 4.30 -2.25
CA GLN A 84 7.73 3.71 -2.34
C GLN A 84 7.24 3.24 -0.97
N SER A 85 5.93 2.97 -0.87
CA SER A 85 5.29 2.47 0.36
C SER A 85 5.59 3.33 1.60
N PHE A 86 5.89 4.62 1.42
CA PHE A 86 6.30 5.51 2.52
C PHE A 86 5.16 5.79 3.50
N LYS A 87 3.90 5.50 3.14
CA LYS A 87 2.77 5.49 4.10
C LYS A 87 2.99 4.50 5.25
N THR A 88 3.71 3.40 5.04
CA THR A 88 3.97 2.39 6.09
C THR A 88 4.73 2.95 7.29
N VAL A 89 5.53 4.01 7.10
CA VAL A 89 6.29 4.62 8.20
C VAL A 89 5.52 5.73 8.92
N ALA A 90 4.31 6.08 8.49
CA ALA A 90 3.52 7.16 9.09
C ALA A 90 3.36 6.98 10.61
N ALA A 91 3.00 5.77 11.04
CA ALA A 91 2.82 5.41 12.44
C ALA A 91 4.07 4.83 13.11
N SER A 92 5.20 4.75 12.40
CA SER A 92 6.40 4.11 12.95
C SER A 92 7.22 5.11 13.78
N PRO A 93 7.39 4.88 15.10
CA PRO A 93 8.27 5.71 15.92
C PRO A 93 9.76 5.43 15.65
N LEU A 94 10.07 4.30 14.99
CA LEU A 94 11.44 3.95 14.60
C LEU A 94 11.91 4.75 13.38
N PHE A 95 10.97 5.31 12.61
CA PHE A 95 11.30 6.18 11.49
C PHE A 95 11.35 7.63 11.96
N ASP A 96 12.52 8.26 11.80
CA ASP A 96 12.70 9.70 12.01
C ASP A 96 12.79 10.45 10.67
N ARG A 97 13.73 10.03 9.81
CA ARG A 97 14.06 10.69 8.54
C ARG A 97 14.56 9.70 7.50
N ALA A 98 14.26 9.95 6.23
CA ALA A 98 14.90 9.33 5.07
C ALA A 98 16.01 10.25 4.55
N MET A 99 17.18 9.71 4.22
CA MET A 99 18.27 10.49 3.65
C MET A 99 18.21 10.42 2.12
N ILE A 100 17.87 11.54 1.48
CA ILE A 100 17.81 11.69 0.02
C ILE A 100 18.92 12.66 -0.40
N PHE A 101 19.97 12.17 -1.05
CA PHE A 101 21.17 12.97 -1.43
C PHE A 101 21.69 13.85 -0.28
N ASN A 102 21.97 13.23 0.87
CA ASN A 102 22.38 13.88 2.12
C ASN A 102 21.37 14.84 2.75
N ARG A 103 20.11 14.82 2.30
CA ARG A 103 19.03 15.63 2.88
C ARG A 103 18.10 14.77 3.72
N PRO A 104 17.92 15.13 4.98
CA PRO A 104 16.96 14.45 5.84
C PRO A 104 15.54 14.91 5.49
N LEU A 105 14.71 14.01 4.99
CA LEU A 105 13.27 14.24 4.78
C LEU A 105 12.47 13.44 5.79
N ARG A 106 11.57 14.11 6.52
CA ARG A 106 10.61 13.44 7.40
C ARG A 106 9.42 12.93 6.59
N PHE A 107 8.55 12.16 7.25
CA PHE A 107 7.35 11.61 6.61
C PHE A 107 6.48 12.72 6.00
N GLU A 108 6.21 13.78 6.75
CA GLU A 108 5.37 14.88 6.31
C GLU A 108 6.01 15.72 5.19
N ASP A 109 7.35 15.71 5.10
CA ASP A 109 8.07 16.41 4.05
C ASP A 109 7.94 15.61 2.73
N LEU A 110 8.15 14.29 2.77
CA LEU A 110 7.86 13.38 1.64
C LEU A 110 6.41 13.50 1.19
N GLY A 111 5.48 13.47 2.15
CA GLY A 111 4.05 13.61 1.89
C GLY A 111 3.70 14.93 1.18
N ARG A 112 4.27 16.06 1.60
CA ARG A 112 4.02 17.35 0.92
C ARG A 112 4.55 17.37 -0.51
N LEU A 113 5.75 16.81 -0.76
CA LEU A 113 6.32 16.73 -2.11
C LEU A 113 5.49 15.83 -3.02
N PHE A 114 4.97 14.73 -2.48
CA PHE A 114 4.04 13.84 -3.17
C PHE A 114 2.74 14.56 -3.54
N LEU A 115 2.11 15.24 -2.58
CA LEU A 115 0.86 15.96 -2.79
C LEU A 115 1.02 17.12 -3.77
N GLN A 116 2.15 17.82 -3.75
CA GLN A 116 2.47 18.87 -4.72
C GLN A 116 2.41 18.35 -6.16
N LYS A 117 3.03 17.19 -6.41
CA LYS A 117 3.02 16.55 -7.73
C LYS A 117 1.66 15.97 -8.10
N LEU A 118 0.96 15.37 -7.14
CA LEU A 118 -0.42 14.93 -7.36
C LEU A 118 -1.33 16.09 -7.82
N VAL A 119 -1.22 17.26 -7.18
CA VAL A 119 -1.98 18.46 -7.58
C VAL A 119 -1.51 18.99 -8.95
N ALA A 120 -0.21 19.01 -9.21
CA ALA A 120 0.31 19.45 -10.51
C ALA A 120 -0.19 18.56 -11.67
N HIS A 121 -0.19 17.24 -11.47
CA HIS A 121 -0.67 16.27 -12.46
C HIS A 121 -2.20 16.15 -12.54
N ALA A 122 -2.94 16.82 -11.65
CA ALA A 122 -4.39 16.89 -11.71
C ALA A 122 -4.92 17.78 -12.86
N GLY A 123 -4.04 18.45 -13.61
CA GLY A 123 -4.41 19.24 -14.79
C GLY A 123 -5.30 20.43 -14.44
N GLY A 124 -5.05 21.08 -13.31
CA GLY A 124 -5.79 22.24 -12.82
C GLY A 124 -7.11 21.93 -12.09
N GLN A 125 -7.57 20.67 -12.09
CA GLN A 125 -8.81 20.26 -11.39
C GLN A 125 -8.72 20.44 -9.86
N LEU A 126 -7.50 20.51 -9.32
CA LEU A 126 -7.23 20.73 -7.89
C LEU A 126 -6.62 22.11 -7.60
N ASP A 127 -6.62 23.05 -8.56
CA ASP A 127 -6.12 24.42 -8.31
C ASP A 127 -7.03 25.17 -7.33
N ARG A 128 -8.34 24.92 -7.44
CA ARG A 128 -9.38 25.41 -6.50
C ARG A 128 -9.89 24.24 -5.68
N ARG A 129 -9.13 23.88 -4.64
CA ARG A 129 -9.47 22.78 -3.73
C ARG A 129 -10.82 23.04 -3.03
N PRO A 130 -11.67 22.01 -2.88
CA PRO A 130 -12.88 22.10 -2.06
C PRO A 130 -12.54 22.51 -0.63
N ALA A 131 -13.50 23.17 0.04
CA ALA A 131 -13.33 23.60 1.43
C ALA A 131 -13.10 22.42 2.40
N ARG A 132 -13.64 21.24 2.05
CA ARG A 132 -13.56 20.01 2.83
C ARG A 132 -12.82 18.92 2.06
N VAL A 133 -11.84 18.31 2.72
CA VAL A 133 -11.08 17.16 2.22
C VAL A 133 -11.24 16.02 3.21
N VAL A 134 -11.82 14.92 2.77
CA VAL A 134 -11.99 13.70 3.54
C VAL A 134 -10.87 12.74 3.19
N VAL A 135 -10.02 12.42 4.16
CA VAL A 135 -8.84 11.56 3.97
C VAL A 135 -9.08 10.20 4.60
N GLY A 136 -8.88 9.15 3.80
CA GLY A 136 -8.88 7.77 4.27
C GLY A 136 -7.70 7.48 5.19
N ARG A 137 -7.98 6.81 6.32
CA ARG A 137 -6.96 6.18 7.16
C ARG A 137 -7.32 4.71 7.46
N PRO A 138 -6.32 3.84 7.70
CA PRO A 138 -6.60 2.49 8.12
C PRO A 138 -7.18 2.48 9.54
N VAL A 139 -7.82 1.36 9.90
CA VAL A 139 -8.30 1.12 11.27
C VAL A 139 -7.09 0.84 12.16
N GLU A 140 -6.19 -0.02 11.68
CA GLU A 140 -4.92 -0.36 12.34
C GLU A 140 -3.75 0.02 11.44
N TYR A 141 -2.68 0.59 12.01
CA TYR A 141 -1.50 0.95 11.21
C TYR A 141 -0.50 -0.21 11.09
N ALA A 142 0.17 -0.32 9.94
CA ALA A 142 1.21 -1.32 9.71
C ALA A 142 2.46 -1.08 10.57
N GLY A 143 3.16 -2.17 10.92
CA GLY A 143 4.46 -2.14 11.61
C GLY A 143 4.41 -2.62 13.06
N ALA A 144 5.59 -2.94 13.60
CA ALA A 144 5.72 -3.31 15.02
C ALA A 144 5.65 -2.04 15.89
N ARG A 145 4.72 -2.00 16.85
CA ARG A 145 4.48 -0.84 17.74
C ARG A 145 4.09 0.43 16.97
N ALA A 146 3.14 0.29 16.03
CA ALA A 146 2.57 1.44 15.37
C ALA A 146 1.94 2.39 16.41
N ASP A 147 2.14 3.70 16.21
CA ASP A 147 1.63 4.78 17.05
C ASP A 147 0.61 5.61 16.24
N PRO A 148 -0.70 5.38 16.46
CA PRO A 148 -1.77 6.11 15.76
C PRO A 148 -1.73 7.63 16.00
N ALA A 149 -1.33 8.08 17.19
CA ALA A 149 -1.27 9.50 17.53
C ALA A 149 -0.13 10.19 16.76
N LEU A 150 1.02 9.52 16.63
CA LEU A 150 2.12 9.98 15.78
C LEU A 150 1.71 10.05 14.30
N ALA A 151 1.00 9.03 13.81
CA ALA A 151 0.48 9.03 12.44
C ALA A 151 -0.48 10.20 12.20
N ARG A 152 -1.38 10.46 13.16
CA ARG A 152 -2.30 11.59 13.10
C ARG A 152 -1.56 12.93 13.03
N GLN A 153 -0.60 13.16 13.93
CA GLN A 153 0.22 14.38 13.93
C GLN A 153 0.93 14.59 12.58
N ARG A 154 1.52 13.53 12.03
CA ARG A 154 2.24 13.55 10.75
C ARG A 154 1.30 13.82 9.57
N TYR A 155 0.11 13.22 9.55
CA TYR A 155 -0.91 13.50 8.55
C TYR A 155 -1.41 14.94 8.64
N ASP A 156 -1.67 15.48 9.84
CA ASP A 156 -2.09 16.87 10.00
C ASP A 156 -1.02 17.83 9.42
N LEU A 157 0.27 17.57 9.69
CA LEU A 157 1.39 18.34 9.15
C LEU A 157 1.56 18.22 7.64
N MET A 158 1.27 17.05 7.07
CA MET A 158 1.31 16.78 5.63
C MET A 158 0.17 17.52 4.90
N PHE A 159 -1.06 17.33 5.38
CA PHE A 159 -2.28 17.85 4.73
C PHE A 159 -2.55 19.32 5.02
N ARG A 160 -1.91 19.95 6.01
CA ARG A 160 -2.03 21.40 6.24
C ARG A 160 -1.75 22.23 4.97
N ALA A 161 -0.88 21.75 4.08
CA ALA A 161 -0.57 22.42 2.81
C ALA A 161 -1.74 22.42 1.80
N PHE A 162 -2.79 21.61 2.01
CA PHE A 162 -4.01 21.65 1.22
C PHE A 162 -4.83 22.92 1.46
N GLY A 163 -4.68 23.58 2.61
CA GLY A 163 -5.46 24.79 2.92
C GLY A 163 -6.96 24.54 2.99
N ALA A 164 -7.37 23.31 3.33
CA ALA A 164 -8.75 22.87 3.46
C ALA A 164 -8.99 22.27 4.85
N GLU A 165 -10.26 22.19 5.26
CA GLU A 165 -10.65 21.43 6.44
C GLU A 165 -10.44 19.94 6.16
N ILE A 166 -9.67 19.26 7.02
CA ILE A 166 -9.35 17.84 6.88
C ILE A 166 -10.19 17.01 7.83
N VAL A 167 -10.94 16.05 7.28
CA VAL A 167 -11.71 15.06 8.05
C VAL A 167 -11.12 13.68 7.78
N TYR A 168 -10.67 12.99 8.83
CA TYR A 168 -10.15 11.62 8.69
C TYR A 168 -11.25 10.61 8.89
N VAL A 169 -11.39 9.66 7.96
CA VAL A 169 -12.42 8.61 8.00
C VAL A 169 -11.74 7.27 7.79
N HIS A 170 -12.24 6.22 8.44
CA HIS A 170 -11.74 4.87 8.19
C HIS A 170 -11.96 4.46 6.73
N GLU A 171 -10.90 4.01 6.05
CA GLU A 171 -10.92 3.52 4.67
C GLU A 171 -12.08 2.54 4.39
N PRO A 172 -12.32 1.49 5.20
CA PRO A 172 -13.41 0.55 4.93
C PRO A 172 -14.80 1.17 5.13
N LEU A 173 -14.94 2.27 5.89
CA LEU A 173 -16.20 3.03 5.98
C LEU A 173 -16.43 3.85 4.70
N GLY A 174 -15.39 4.40 4.08
CA GLY A 174 -15.49 5.01 2.76
C GLY A 174 -16.00 4.01 1.72
N ALA A 175 -15.41 2.83 1.63
CA ALA A 175 -15.89 1.78 0.74
C ALA A 175 -17.35 1.37 1.02
N ALA A 176 -17.71 1.21 2.30
CA ALA A 176 -19.09 0.91 2.71
C ALA A 176 -20.07 1.99 2.24
N PHE A 177 -19.72 3.28 2.38
CA PHE A 177 -20.58 4.39 1.99
C PHE A 177 -20.82 4.43 0.48
N SER A 178 -19.77 4.21 -0.33
CA SER A 178 -19.90 4.11 -1.79
C SER A 178 -20.84 2.97 -2.20
N TYR A 179 -20.73 1.82 -1.53
CA TYR A 179 -21.59 0.68 -1.82
C TYR A 179 -23.03 0.90 -1.34
N ALA A 180 -23.21 1.44 -0.13
CA ALA A 180 -24.52 1.74 0.45
C ALA A 180 -25.36 2.69 -0.41
N ALA A 181 -24.72 3.65 -1.08
CA ALA A 181 -25.39 4.55 -2.02
C ALA A 181 -26.10 3.81 -3.19
N ARG A 182 -25.68 2.58 -3.52
CA ARG A 182 -26.25 1.76 -4.59
C ARG A 182 -27.35 0.80 -4.12
N LEU A 183 -27.52 0.63 -2.81
CA LEU A 183 -28.52 -0.28 -2.26
C LEU A 183 -29.91 0.35 -2.23
N THR A 184 -30.94 -0.47 -2.42
CA THR A 184 -32.35 -0.07 -2.34
C THR A 184 -33.06 -0.60 -1.10
N GLU A 185 -32.46 -1.55 -0.40
CA GLU A 185 -33.00 -2.20 0.80
C GLU A 185 -31.98 -2.09 1.95
N PRO A 186 -32.43 -2.18 3.22
CA PRO A 186 -31.53 -2.29 4.36
C PRO A 186 -30.64 -3.53 4.27
N ALA A 187 -29.40 -3.41 4.71
CA ALA A 187 -28.45 -4.51 4.70
C ALA A 187 -27.34 -4.33 5.76
N THR A 188 -26.86 -5.41 6.33
CA THR A 188 -25.63 -5.46 7.11
C THR A 188 -24.48 -5.88 6.20
N ILE A 189 -23.46 -5.03 6.12
CA ILE A 189 -22.37 -5.16 5.17
C ILE A 189 -21.06 -5.34 5.91
N LEU A 190 -20.29 -6.34 5.49
CA LEU A 190 -18.89 -6.49 5.83
C LEU A 190 -18.04 -5.92 4.69
N VAL A 191 -17.23 -4.91 4.98
CA VAL A 191 -16.17 -4.47 4.09
C VAL A 191 -14.85 -5.05 4.57
N ALA A 192 -14.11 -5.69 3.68
CA ALA A 192 -12.74 -6.13 3.91
C ALA A 192 -11.80 -5.47 2.90
N ASP A 193 -10.95 -4.58 3.39
CA ASP A 193 -9.99 -3.81 2.61
C ASP A 193 -8.59 -4.41 2.70
N PHE A 194 -8.08 -4.91 1.59
CA PHE A 194 -6.78 -5.54 1.43
C PHE A 194 -5.78 -4.59 0.75
N GLY A 195 -5.32 -3.59 1.51
CA GLY A 195 -4.38 -2.59 1.05
C GLY A 195 -2.96 -3.11 0.78
N GLY A 196 -2.01 -2.18 0.68
CA GLY A 196 -0.59 -2.53 0.56
C GLY A 196 0.02 -2.96 1.89
N GLY A 197 -0.30 -2.25 2.99
CA GLY A 197 0.30 -2.49 4.31
C GLY A 197 -0.62 -3.11 5.35
N THR A 198 -1.94 -2.95 5.22
CA THR A 198 -2.94 -3.32 6.24
C THR A 198 -4.12 -4.03 5.59
N THR A 199 -4.72 -4.95 6.34
CA THR A 199 -6.04 -5.50 6.03
C THR A 199 -7.00 -4.99 7.08
N ASP A 200 -8.03 -4.26 6.66
CA ASP A 200 -8.97 -3.58 7.55
C ASP A 200 -10.40 -4.08 7.30
N PHE A 201 -11.15 -4.29 8.38
CA PHE A 201 -12.52 -4.76 8.38
C PHE A 201 -13.45 -3.69 8.94
N SER A 202 -14.60 -3.48 8.30
CA SER A 202 -15.68 -2.65 8.82
C SER A 202 -17.03 -3.34 8.66
N LEU A 203 -17.77 -3.40 9.75
CA LEU A 203 -19.17 -3.81 9.77
C LEU A 203 -20.02 -2.54 9.76
N VAL A 204 -20.92 -2.44 8.79
CA VAL A 204 -21.78 -1.29 8.61
C VAL A 204 -23.21 -1.76 8.42
N HIS A 205 -24.11 -1.25 9.26
CA HIS A 205 -25.54 -1.37 9.00
C HIS A 205 -25.98 -0.25 8.07
N VAL A 206 -26.59 -0.62 6.96
CA VAL A 206 -27.21 0.29 6.00
C VAL A 206 -28.70 0.26 6.22
N GLY A 207 -29.27 1.38 6.65
CA GLY A 207 -30.70 1.56 6.82
C GLY A 207 -31.45 1.85 5.50
N GLU A 208 -32.75 2.11 5.65
CA GLU A 208 -33.64 2.47 4.54
C GLU A 208 -33.14 3.69 3.74
N PRO A 209 -33.37 3.72 2.42
CA PRO A 209 -33.10 4.91 1.61
C PRO A 209 -33.80 6.16 2.16
N GLY A 210 -33.11 7.31 2.11
CA GLY A 210 -33.67 8.61 2.53
C GLY A 210 -33.56 8.92 4.02
N VAL A 211 -33.08 8.00 4.86
CA VAL A 211 -32.75 8.29 6.26
C VAL A 211 -31.45 9.09 6.34
N SER A 212 -31.43 10.16 7.16
CA SER A 212 -30.28 11.07 7.30
C SER A 212 -28.97 10.37 7.66
N ARG A 213 -29.03 9.34 8.50
CA ARG A 213 -27.90 8.50 8.88
C ARG A 213 -28.05 7.08 8.37
N ARG A 214 -28.04 6.93 7.04
CA ARG A 214 -28.20 5.63 6.39
C ARG A 214 -27.09 4.63 6.74
N CYS A 215 -25.83 5.09 6.81
CA CYS A 215 -24.69 4.23 7.14
C CYS A 215 -24.32 4.36 8.62
N VAL A 216 -24.52 3.29 9.39
CA VAL A 216 -24.19 3.20 10.81
C VAL A 216 -23.03 2.20 10.99
N PRO A 217 -21.82 2.66 11.32
CA PRO A 217 -20.71 1.78 11.65
C PRO A 217 -21.05 0.97 12.91
N LEU A 218 -20.93 -0.35 12.83
CA LEU A 218 -21.17 -1.27 13.95
C LEU A 218 -19.86 -1.60 14.67
N ALA A 219 -18.82 -1.95 13.91
CA ALA A 219 -17.50 -2.22 14.44
C ALA A 219 -16.44 -2.17 13.34
N SER A 220 -15.19 -2.02 13.76
CA SER A 220 -14.02 -2.18 12.90
C SER A 220 -12.90 -2.93 13.62
N SER A 221 -12.06 -3.58 12.82
CA SER A 221 -10.86 -4.28 13.25
C SER A 221 -9.86 -4.26 12.11
N GLY A 222 -8.58 -4.51 12.38
CA GLY A 222 -7.57 -4.54 11.33
C GLY A 222 -6.34 -5.33 11.73
N VAL A 223 -5.47 -5.56 10.77
CA VAL A 223 -4.16 -6.20 10.98
C VAL A 223 -3.13 -5.62 10.02
N GLY A 224 -1.91 -5.38 10.50
CA GLY A 224 -0.77 -4.93 9.70
C GLY A 224 -0.18 -6.03 8.79
N ILE A 225 -1.04 -6.72 8.03
CA ILE A 225 -0.72 -7.76 7.05
C ILE A 225 -1.52 -7.44 5.81
N ALA A 226 -0.85 -7.29 4.66
CA ALA A 226 -1.49 -7.14 3.36
C ALA A 226 -0.51 -7.42 2.22
N GLY A 227 -0.66 -6.74 1.08
CA GLY A 227 0.12 -6.98 -0.15
C GLY A 227 1.64 -7.02 0.05
N ASP A 228 2.20 -6.06 0.79
CA ASP A 228 3.66 -5.95 1.04
C ASP A 228 4.18 -7.14 1.85
N ARG A 229 3.35 -7.68 2.76
CA ARG A 229 3.69 -8.86 3.55
C ARG A 229 3.74 -10.11 2.66
N PHE A 230 2.80 -10.25 1.72
CA PHE A 230 2.80 -11.35 0.75
C PHE A 230 3.99 -11.27 -0.20
N ASP A 231 4.36 -10.07 -0.66
CA ASP A 231 5.57 -9.85 -1.47
C ASP A 231 6.82 -10.25 -0.68
N ARG A 232 6.89 -9.85 0.59
CA ARG A 232 7.97 -10.28 1.49
C ARG A 232 8.02 -11.80 1.67
N ARG A 233 6.89 -12.52 1.71
CA ARG A 233 6.90 -14.00 1.76
C ARG A 233 7.50 -14.62 0.51
N ILE A 234 7.20 -14.08 -0.67
CA ILE A 234 7.84 -14.49 -1.91
C ILE A 234 9.35 -14.23 -1.84
N VAL A 235 9.78 -13.04 -1.39
CA VAL A 235 11.21 -12.76 -1.22
C VAL A 235 11.85 -13.76 -0.25
N GLU A 236 11.25 -13.99 0.92
CA GLU A 236 11.76 -14.89 1.95
C GLU A 236 11.86 -16.36 1.53
N ARG A 237 10.88 -16.86 0.76
CA ARG A 237 10.72 -18.28 0.44
C ARG A 237 11.27 -18.66 -0.94
N LEU A 238 11.29 -17.72 -1.88
CA LEU A 238 11.77 -17.93 -3.25
C LEU A 238 13.12 -17.25 -3.50
N VAL A 239 13.22 -15.95 -3.23
CA VAL A 239 14.38 -15.14 -3.66
C VAL A 239 15.59 -15.37 -2.75
N LEU A 240 15.44 -15.23 -1.44
CA LEU A 240 16.56 -15.33 -0.51
C LEU A 240 17.32 -16.67 -0.58
N PRO A 241 16.67 -17.84 -0.75
CA PRO A 241 17.38 -19.09 -1.01
C PRO A 241 18.30 -19.01 -2.24
N LEU A 242 17.83 -18.39 -3.33
CA LEU A 242 18.61 -18.17 -4.56
C LEU A 242 19.75 -17.14 -4.38
N LEU A 243 19.73 -16.40 -3.27
CA LEU A 243 20.75 -15.48 -2.81
C LEU A 243 21.64 -16.06 -1.70
N GLY A 244 21.47 -17.34 -1.35
CA GLY A 244 22.36 -18.08 -0.43
C GLY A 244 21.80 -18.27 0.99
N ARG A 245 20.53 -17.92 1.25
CA ARG A 245 19.89 -18.21 2.54
C ARG A 245 19.77 -19.72 2.73
N GLY A 246 20.23 -20.20 3.90
CA GLY A 246 20.36 -21.63 4.19
C GLY A 246 21.66 -22.25 3.69
N GLY A 247 22.52 -21.47 3.02
CA GLY A 247 23.86 -21.87 2.64
C GLY A 247 24.83 -21.92 3.82
N GLN A 248 26.03 -22.43 3.55
CA GLN A 248 27.10 -22.61 4.54
C GLN A 248 28.40 -21.94 4.10
N TYR A 249 29.27 -21.64 5.05
CA TYR A 249 30.60 -21.07 4.81
C TYR A 249 31.67 -21.72 5.70
N ARG A 250 32.93 -21.66 5.25
CA ARG A 250 34.08 -22.19 5.99
C ARG A 250 34.71 -21.13 6.87
N SER A 251 34.88 -21.43 8.16
CA SER A 251 35.58 -20.56 9.11
C SER A 251 36.44 -21.38 10.06
N MET A 252 37.73 -21.04 10.17
CA MET A 252 38.69 -21.71 11.07
C MET A 252 38.64 -23.25 10.98
N GLY A 253 38.52 -23.78 9.75
CA GLY A 253 38.44 -25.23 9.48
C GLY A 253 37.08 -25.88 9.76
N LYS A 254 36.07 -25.13 10.21
CA LYS A 254 34.70 -25.61 10.43
C LYS A 254 33.77 -25.13 9.32
N VAL A 255 32.70 -25.89 9.07
CA VAL A 255 31.57 -25.48 8.21
C VAL A 255 30.49 -24.95 9.13
N LEU A 256 30.02 -23.73 8.87
CA LEU A 256 29.02 -23.03 9.66
C LEU A 256 27.90 -22.52 8.75
N ASP A 257 26.71 -22.37 9.29
CA ASP A 257 25.60 -21.78 8.56
C ASP A 257 25.81 -20.27 8.37
N ILE A 258 25.42 -19.77 7.20
CA ILE A 258 25.51 -18.35 6.91
C ILE A 258 24.55 -17.58 7.84
N PRO A 259 25.01 -16.52 8.55
CA PRO A 259 24.17 -15.75 9.44
C PRO A 259 22.92 -15.17 8.76
N GLY A 260 21.76 -15.34 9.41
CA GLY A 260 20.46 -14.88 8.90
C GLY A 260 20.30 -13.36 8.79
N GLY A 261 21.16 -12.58 9.45
CA GLY A 261 21.03 -11.12 9.56
C GLY A 261 21.00 -10.39 8.21
N TYR A 262 21.92 -10.72 7.30
CA TYR A 262 21.97 -10.13 5.96
C TYR A 262 20.69 -10.37 5.17
N PHE A 263 20.13 -11.58 5.26
CA PHE A 263 18.89 -11.93 4.57
C PHE A 263 17.67 -11.26 5.17
N ALA A 264 17.64 -11.07 6.50
CA ALA A 264 16.58 -10.34 7.17
C ALA A 264 16.59 -8.85 6.82
N GLU A 265 17.77 -8.24 6.65
CA GLU A 265 17.92 -6.87 6.16
C GLU A 265 17.52 -6.76 4.68
N PHE A 266 17.90 -7.73 3.84
CA PHE A 266 17.55 -7.72 2.42
C PHE A 266 16.03 -7.87 2.17
N ALA A 267 15.35 -8.68 2.97
CA ALA A 267 13.91 -8.93 2.87
C ALA A 267 13.03 -7.73 3.26
N ASP A 268 13.64 -6.65 3.76
CA ASP A 268 12.96 -5.42 4.14
C ASP A 268 13.44 -4.30 3.22
N TRP A 269 12.54 -3.79 2.37
CA TRP A 269 12.82 -2.71 1.44
C TRP A 269 13.57 -1.53 2.08
N SER A 270 13.13 -1.11 3.26
CA SER A 270 13.69 0.06 3.95
C SER A 270 15.14 -0.17 4.37
N ARG A 271 15.48 -1.41 4.74
CA ARG A 271 16.83 -1.81 5.14
C ARG A 271 17.71 -2.12 3.94
N LEU A 272 17.16 -2.73 2.88
CA LEU A 272 17.87 -3.02 1.64
C LEU A 272 18.54 -1.76 1.07
N ALA A 273 17.82 -0.63 1.05
CA ALA A 273 18.36 0.66 0.62
C ALA A 273 19.60 1.12 1.42
N MET A 274 19.73 0.68 2.67
CA MET A 274 20.85 1.01 3.56
C MET A 274 22.02 0.01 3.47
N MET A 275 21.82 -1.14 2.84
CA MET A 275 22.85 -2.18 2.71
C MET A 275 23.98 -1.78 1.77
N ARG A 276 23.76 -0.79 0.89
CA ARG A 276 24.79 -0.26 -0.02
C ARG A 276 25.77 0.65 0.70
N ASN A 277 26.57 0.07 1.58
CA ASN A 277 27.68 0.74 2.25
C ASN A 277 28.92 -0.14 2.21
N ARG A 278 30.09 0.50 2.30
CA ARG A 278 31.39 -0.16 2.16
C ARG A 278 31.57 -1.32 3.14
N ARG A 279 31.14 -1.15 4.39
CA ARG A 279 31.28 -2.16 5.44
C ARG A 279 30.46 -3.41 5.10
N THR A 280 29.17 -3.25 4.81
CA THR A 280 28.28 -4.36 4.46
C THR A 280 28.77 -5.09 3.21
N LEU A 281 29.22 -4.37 2.17
CA LEU A 281 29.76 -4.99 0.95
C LEU A 281 31.07 -5.74 1.21
N GLU A 282 31.99 -5.21 2.03
CA GLU A 282 33.22 -5.90 2.41
C GLU A 282 32.94 -7.17 3.24
N GLU A 283 31.97 -7.11 4.15
CA GLU A 283 31.51 -8.27 4.92
C GLU A 283 30.89 -9.34 4.01
N LEU A 284 30.01 -8.96 3.08
CA LEU A 284 29.41 -9.87 2.11
C LEU A 284 30.44 -10.47 1.16
N ARG A 285 31.41 -9.69 0.64
CA ARG A 285 32.51 -10.22 -0.19
C ARG A 285 33.43 -11.16 0.57
N ARG A 286 33.65 -10.90 1.87
CA ARG A 286 34.35 -11.85 2.74
C ARG A 286 33.54 -13.14 2.89
N LEU A 287 32.25 -13.04 3.15
CA LEU A 287 31.36 -14.19 3.24
C LEU A 287 31.37 -15.00 1.94
N GLN A 288 31.24 -14.35 0.79
CA GLN A 288 31.29 -14.97 -0.54
C GLN A 288 32.56 -15.81 -0.74
N ARG A 289 33.73 -15.27 -0.40
CA ARG A 289 35.02 -15.99 -0.55
C ARG A 289 35.10 -17.28 0.25
N TYR A 290 34.39 -17.36 1.37
CA TYR A 290 34.41 -18.52 2.25
C TYR A 290 33.16 -19.39 2.13
N ALA A 291 32.14 -18.96 1.38
CA ALA A 291 30.92 -19.72 1.17
C ALA A 291 31.23 -21.04 0.45
N ILE A 292 30.50 -22.10 0.81
CA ILE A 292 30.54 -23.37 0.08
C ILE A 292 30.01 -23.16 -1.34
N GLU A 293 28.97 -22.36 -1.48
CA GLU A 293 28.41 -21.90 -2.75
C GLU A 293 28.56 -20.37 -2.85
N PRO A 294 29.58 -19.86 -3.55
CA PRO A 294 29.85 -18.42 -3.63
C PRO A 294 28.93 -17.66 -4.60
N GLU A 295 28.34 -18.35 -5.58
CA GLU A 295 27.53 -17.71 -6.62
C GLU A 295 26.27 -17.04 -6.06
N PRO A 296 25.45 -17.67 -5.19
CA PRO A 296 24.26 -17.01 -4.62
C PRO A 296 24.57 -15.72 -3.85
N ILE A 297 25.65 -15.72 -3.06
CA ILE A 297 26.10 -14.52 -2.34
C ILE A 297 26.61 -13.45 -3.33
N GLY A 298 27.22 -13.86 -4.43
CA GLY A 298 27.56 -12.96 -5.54
C GLY A 298 26.36 -12.25 -6.13
N ARG A 299 25.25 -12.96 -6.34
CA ARG A 299 23.99 -12.35 -6.81
C ARG A 299 23.45 -11.33 -5.79
N MET A 300 23.52 -11.64 -4.50
CA MET A 300 23.11 -10.71 -3.44
C MET A 300 23.95 -9.42 -3.47
N ILE A 301 25.27 -9.55 -3.62
CA ILE A 301 26.19 -8.41 -3.72
C ILE A 301 25.84 -7.56 -4.94
N ALA A 302 25.66 -8.17 -6.11
CA ALA A 302 25.31 -7.45 -7.33
C ALA A 302 23.96 -6.70 -7.21
N LEU A 303 22.92 -7.33 -6.63
CA LEU A 303 21.64 -6.67 -6.37
C LEU A 303 21.78 -5.41 -5.49
N ILE A 304 22.67 -5.45 -4.49
CA ILE A 304 22.92 -4.32 -3.57
C ILE A 304 23.78 -3.24 -4.25
N GLU A 305 24.85 -3.64 -4.95
CA GLU A 305 25.80 -2.73 -5.60
C GLU A 305 25.15 -1.93 -6.72
N HIS A 306 24.34 -2.59 -7.55
CA HIS A 306 23.64 -1.98 -8.68
C HIS A 306 22.24 -1.43 -8.32
N GLU A 307 21.93 -1.33 -7.02
CA GLU A 307 20.68 -0.75 -6.50
C GLU A 307 19.40 -1.38 -7.08
N GLN A 308 19.44 -2.68 -7.37
CA GLN A 308 18.40 -3.39 -8.12
C GLN A 308 17.23 -3.86 -7.26
N GLY A 309 17.06 -3.25 -6.08
CA GLY A 309 15.96 -3.58 -5.20
C GLY A 309 14.61 -3.35 -5.88
N PHE A 310 14.40 -2.19 -6.50
CA PHE A 310 13.07 -1.88 -7.05
C PHE A 310 12.70 -2.83 -8.18
N PRO A 311 13.56 -3.07 -9.19
CA PRO A 311 13.27 -4.05 -10.24
C PRO A 311 13.01 -5.45 -9.69
N LEU A 312 13.65 -5.84 -8.58
CA LEU A 312 13.43 -7.12 -7.91
C LEU A 312 12.03 -7.19 -7.27
N TYR A 313 11.64 -6.18 -6.49
CA TYR A 313 10.32 -6.13 -5.88
C TYR A 313 9.20 -5.97 -6.91
N ASP A 314 9.46 -5.29 -8.03
CA ASP A 314 8.52 -5.25 -9.15
C ASP A 314 8.36 -6.63 -9.81
N ALA A 315 9.43 -7.39 -9.98
CA ALA A 315 9.36 -8.78 -10.47
C ALA A 315 8.57 -9.68 -9.49
N VAL A 316 8.75 -9.50 -8.17
CA VAL A 316 7.96 -10.19 -7.14
C VAL A 316 6.48 -9.82 -7.22
N GLY A 317 6.17 -8.52 -7.34
CA GLY A 317 4.80 -8.04 -7.47
C GLY A 317 4.13 -8.50 -8.77
N ARG A 318 4.89 -8.67 -9.87
CA ARG A 318 4.43 -9.29 -11.12
C ARG A 318 4.07 -10.76 -10.90
N LEU A 319 4.98 -11.53 -10.32
CA LEU A 319 4.73 -12.94 -9.99
C LEU A 319 3.46 -13.11 -9.16
N LYS A 320 3.29 -12.32 -8.09
CA LYS A 320 2.09 -12.36 -7.24
C LYS A 320 0.81 -12.13 -8.07
N ARG A 321 0.81 -11.13 -8.95
CA ARG A 321 -0.35 -10.81 -9.80
C ARG A 321 -0.64 -11.91 -10.82
N GLU A 322 0.38 -12.51 -11.42
CA GLU A 322 0.23 -13.64 -12.34
C GLU A 322 -0.31 -14.88 -11.62
N LEU A 323 0.17 -15.18 -10.41
CA LEU A 323 -0.35 -16.27 -9.59
C LEU A 323 -1.80 -16.04 -9.14
N SER A 324 -2.30 -14.81 -9.13
CA SER A 324 -3.72 -14.52 -8.88
C SER A 324 -4.63 -14.93 -10.04
N SER A 325 -4.12 -15.07 -11.27
CA SER A 325 -4.89 -15.45 -12.45
C SER A 325 -4.54 -16.83 -13.02
N ALA A 326 -3.30 -17.30 -12.83
CA ALA A 326 -2.80 -18.60 -13.28
C ALA A 326 -2.39 -19.50 -12.10
N GLU A 327 -2.46 -20.83 -12.30
CA GLU A 327 -1.99 -21.80 -11.30
C GLU A 327 -0.46 -21.93 -11.26
N HIS A 328 0.21 -21.49 -12.33
CA HIS A 328 1.66 -21.54 -12.51
C HIS A 328 2.12 -20.22 -13.11
N ALA A 329 3.28 -19.73 -12.67
CA ALA A 329 3.94 -18.55 -13.23
C ALA A 329 5.46 -18.67 -13.04
N GLU A 330 6.22 -18.04 -13.93
CA GLU A 330 7.67 -18.00 -13.84
C GLU A 330 8.10 -16.70 -13.15
N PHE A 331 8.78 -16.81 -12.01
CA PHE A 331 9.51 -15.69 -11.46
C PHE A 331 10.71 -15.40 -12.35
N ARG A 332 10.71 -14.26 -13.03
CA ARG A 332 11.84 -13.82 -13.85
C ARG A 332 12.35 -12.45 -13.39
N PHE A 333 13.61 -12.42 -13.01
CA PHE A 333 14.36 -11.21 -12.73
C PHE A 333 15.59 -11.14 -13.63
N MET A 334 15.73 -10.02 -14.35
CA MET A 334 16.88 -9.73 -15.20
C MET A 334 17.42 -8.35 -14.84
N GLY A 335 18.53 -8.33 -14.11
CA GLY A 335 19.28 -7.13 -13.77
C GLY A 335 20.72 -7.23 -14.28
N GLU A 336 21.42 -6.11 -14.27
CA GLU A 336 22.88 -6.05 -14.45
C GLU A 336 23.57 -7.06 -13.52
N GLY A 337 24.22 -8.06 -14.10
CA GLY A 337 24.98 -9.08 -13.37
C GLY A 337 24.16 -10.18 -12.69
N VAL A 338 22.82 -10.14 -12.76
CA VAL A 338 21.96 -11.10 -12.05
C VAL A 338 20.76 -11.51 -12.90
N HIS A 339 20.68 -12.81 -13.18
CA HIS A 339 19.53 -13.44 -13.83
C HIS A 339 18.99 -14.53 -12.92
N ILE A 340 17.71 -14.43 -12.58
CA ILE A 340 17.01 -15.42 -11.75
C ILE A 340 15.72 -15.81 -12.48
N ALA A 341 15.54 -17.11 -12.68
CA ALA A 341 14.34 -17.69 -13.24
C ALA A 341 13.92 -18.87 -12.36
N ALA A 342 12.64 -18.94 -11.99
CA ALA A 342 12.09 -20.06 -11.22
C ALA A 342 10.60 -20.23 -11.51
N GLU A 343 10.19 -21.46 -11.83
CA GLU A 343 8.77 -21.83 -11.90
C GLU A 343 8.16 -21.85 -10.50
N VAL A 344 6.99 -21.25 -10.34
CA VAL A 344 6.27 -21.15 -9.07
C VAL A 344 4.83 -21.56 -9.28
N ARG A 345 4.32 -22.42 -8.39
CA ARG A 345 2.91 -22.81 -8.38
C ARG A 345 2.15 -21.91 -7.42
N ARG A 346 0.89 -21.61 -7.72
CA ARG A 346 -0.02 -20.88 -6.84
C ARG A 346 -0.12 -21.55 -5.47
N ALA A 347 -0.18 -22.89 -5.44
CA ALA A 347 -0.24 -23.66 -4.20
C ALA A 347 0.97 -23.41 -3.29
N ASP A 348 2.18 -23.28 -3.84
CA ASP A 348 3.39 -22.99 -3.05
C ASP A 348 3.29 -21.56 -2.46
N PHE A 349 2.85 -20.58 -3.25
CA PHE A 349 2.61 -19.22 -2.76
C PHE A 349 1.54 -19.15 -1.67
N GLU A 350 0.42 -19.88 -1.83
CA GLU A 350 -0.65 -19.95 -0.84
C GLU A 350 -0.18 -20.59 0.47
N GLU A 351 0.70 -21.61 0.40
CA GLU A 351 1.35 -22.17 1.58
C GLU A 351 2.22 -21.12 2.30
N TRP A 352 2.97 -20.30 1.55
CA TRP A 352 3.85 -19.29 2.14
C TRP A 352 3.12 -18.19 2.91
N ILE A 353 1.85 -17.93 2.57
CA ILE A 353 1.02 -16.89 3.20
C ILE A 353 -0.03 -17.47 4.17
N ALA A 354 -0.11 -18.79 4.36
CA ALA A 354 -1.16 -19.43 5.14
C ALA A 354 -1.27 -18.92 6.59
N GLU A 355 -0.14 -18.74 7.28
CA GLU A 355 -0.12 -18.15 8.63
C GLU A 355 -0.60 -16.70 8.65
N ASP A 356 -0.30 -15.94 7.60
CA ASP A 356 -0.72 -14.55 7.48
C ASP A 356 -2.25 -14.47 7.23
N LEU A 357 -2.82 -15.40 6.45
CA LEU A 357 -4.27 -15.54 6.27
C LEU A 357 -4.99 -15.91 7.58
N GLN A 358 -4.45 -16.83 8.38
CA GLN A 358 -5.03 -17.16 9.69
C GLN A 358 -5.13 -15.94 10.62
N ARG A 359 -4.12 -15.07 10.58
CA ARG A 359 -4.13 -13.82 11.36
C ARG A 359 -5.14 -12.80 10.83
N ILE A 360 -5.37 -12.78 9.53
CA ILE A 360 -6.44 -11.99 8.89
C ILE A 360 -7.82 -12.52 9.32
N GLU A 361 -8.03 -13.85 9.31
CA GLU A 361 -9.28 -14.46 9.80
C GLU A 361 -9.56 -14.12 11.26
N ALA A 362 -8.54 -14.17 12.12
CA ALA A 362 -8.69 -13.78 13.53
C ALA A 362 -9.08 -12.30 13.69
N ALA A 363 -8.58 -11.40 12.84
CA ALA A 363 -8.96 -10.00 12.87
C ALA A 363 -10.41 -9.77 12.40
N LEU A 364 -10.89 -10.58 11.45
CA LEU A 364 -12.31 -10.62 11.06
C LEU A 364 -13.20 -11.09 12.22
N ASP A 365 -12.80 -12.14 12.93
CA ASP A 365 -13.54 -12.64 14.10
C ASP A 365 -13.67 -11.56 15.18
N VAL A 366 -12.60 -10.79 15.41
CA VAL A 366 -12.64 -9.64 16.32
C VAL A 366 -13.63 -8.57 15.85
N ALA A 367 -13.72 -8.30 14.53
CA ALA A 367 -14.70 -7.35 14.01
C ALA A 367 -16.13 -7.82 14.26
N LEU A 368 -16.45 -9.08 13.92
CA LEU A 368 -17.76 -9.70 14.14
C LEU A 368 -18.16 -9.67 15.63
N ALA A 369 -17.24 -10.07 16.51
CA ALA A 369 -17.47 -10.07 17.95
C ALA A 369 -17.70 -8.64 18.50
N ARG A 370 -16.89 -7.65 18.09
CA ARG A 370 -17.07 -6.25 18.49
C ARG A 370 -18.40 -5.68 17.99
N GLY A 371 -18.82 -6.06 16.79
CA GLY A 371 -20.10 -5.64 16.20
C GLY A 371 -21.30 -6.36 16.79
N SER A 372 -21.09 -7.44 17.56
CA SER A 372 -22.16 -8.36 17.99
C SER A 372 -23.00 -8.87 16.81
N VAL A 373 -22.35 -9.14 15.67
CA VAL A 373 -22.98 -9.60 14.42
C VAL A 373 -22.55 -11.04 14.14
N ALA A 374 -23.49 -11.95 13.92
CA ALA A 374 -23.18 -13.31 13.50
C ALA A 374 -22.90 -13.35 11.98
N GLU A 375 -22.12 -14.34 11.52
CA GLU A 375 -21.80 -14.47 10.09
C GLU A 375 -23.04 -14.57 9.20
N HIS A 376 -24.09 -15.24 9.68
CA HIS A 376 -25.33 -15.41 8.92
C HIS A 376 -26.16 -14.13 8.79
N ASP A 377 -25.94 -13.15 9.67
CA ASP A 377 -26.58 -11.83 9.65
C ASP A 377 -25.88 -10.86 8.69
N ILE A 378 -24.76 -11.25 8.09
CA ILE A 378 -24.10 -10.47 7.03
C ILE A 378 -24.82 -10.71 5.72
N ASP A 379 -25.47 -9.68 5.19
CA ASP A 379 -26.19 -9.74 3.92
C ASP A 379 -25.24 -9.64 2.73
N ARG A 380 -24.18 -8.84 2.86
CA ARG A 380 -23.21 -8.58 1.79
C ARG A 380 -21.79 -8.49 2.33
N VAL A 381 -20.85 -9.05 1.57
CA VAL A 381 -19.41 -8.93 1.79
C VAL A 381 -18.81 -8.17 0.61
N PHE A 382 -18.14 -7.06 0.88
CA PHE A 382 -17.45 -6.26 -0.12
C PHE A 382 -15.94 -6.38 0.09
N LEU A 383 -15.26 -6.96 -0.90
CA LEU A 383 -13.80 -7.08 -0.89
C LEU A 383 -13.22 -5.93 -1.69
N THR A 384 -12.28 -5.19 -1.09
CA THR A 384 -11.58 -4.07 -1.72
C THR A 384 -10.08 -4.23 -1.54
N GLY A 385 -9.29 -3.49 -2.31
CA GLY A 385 -7.83 -3.58 -2.37
C GLY A 385 -7.33 -4.69 -3.31
N GLY A 386 -6.17 -4.47 -3.94
CA GLY A 386 -5.64 -5.36 -4.97
C GLY A 386 -5.30 -6.78 -4.48
N SER A 387 -4.98 -6.95 -3.20
CA SER A 387 -4.67 -8.27 -2.64
C SER A 387 -5.91 -9.13 -2.40
N SER A 388 -7.12 -8.55 -2.47
CA SER A 388 -8.38 -9.30 -2.48
C SER A 388 -8.59 -10.15 -3.73
N LEU A 389 -7.79 -9.94 -4.78
CA LEU A 389 -7.81 -10.74 -6.01
C LEU A 389 -7.05 -12.07 -5.87
N ILE A 390 -6.33 -12.28 -4.75
CA ILE A 390 -5.63 -13.55 -4.49
C ILE A 390 -6.68 -14.65 -4.23
N PRO A 391 -6.62 -15.80 -4.92
CA PRO A 391 -7.63 -16.86 -4.81
C PRO A 391 -7.83 -17.40 -3.39
N SER A 392 -6.78 -17.68 -2.64
CA SER A 392 -6.89 -18.09 -1.22
C SER A 392 -7.56 -17.05 -0.32
N VAL A 393 -7.39 -15.75 -0.61
CA VAL A 393 -8.11 -14.67 0.10
C VAL A 393 -9.59 -14.71 -0.23
N ARG A 394 -9.97 -14.90 -1.50
CA ARG A 394 -11.39 -15.02 -1.89
C ARG A 394 -12.04 -16.27 -1.30
N ALA A 395 -11.35 -17.41 -1.40
CA ALA A 395 -11.81 -18.69 -0.87
C ALA A 395 -12.08 -18.63 0.64
N MET A 396 -11.32 -17.81 1.40
CA MET A 396 -11.56 -17.55 2.81
C MET A 396 -12.95 -16.96 3.07
N PHE A 397 -13.37 -15.95 2.31
CA PHE A 397 -14.70 -15.34 2.46
C PHE A 397 -15.80 -16.21 1.87
N GLU A 398 -15.55 -16.86 0.73
CA GLU A 398 -16.52 -17.76 0.10
C GLU A 398 -16.90 -18.91 1.05
N ARG A 399 -15.91 -19.48 1.75
CA ARG A 399 -16.13 -20.51 2.77
C ARG A 399 -16.99 -20.05 3.95
N ARG A 400 -16.86 -18.78 4.36
CA ARG A 400 -17.53 -18.25 5.56
C ARG A 400 -18.91 -17.67 5.28
N PHE A 401 -19.07 -16.97 4.16
CA PHE A 401 -20.28 -16.18 3.88
C PHE A 401 -21.07 -16.67 2.66
N GLY A 402 -20.50 -17.56 1.84
CA GLY A 402 -21.09 -17.98 0.57
C GLY A 402 -20.80 -17.01 -0.57
N LEU A 403 -20.72 -17.56 -1.79
CA LEU A 403 -20.37 -16.80 -2.99
C LEU A 403 -21.44 -15.75 -3.36
N ASP A 404 -22.71 -16.03 -3.07
CA ASP A 404 -23.87 -15.18 -3.36
C ASP A 404 -23.83 -13.83 -2.61
N ARG A 405 -23.17 -13.79 -1.45
CA ARG A 405 -23.05 -12.58 -0.64
C ARG A 405 -21.85 -11.72 -1.01
N ILE A 406 -20.87 -12.25 -1.74
CA ILE A 406 -19.65 -11.53 -2.12
C ILE A 406 -19.95 -10.63 -3.31
N ALA A 407 -19.90 -9.32 -3.08
CA ALA A 407 -19.98 -8.32 -4.13
C ALA A 407 -18.60 -8.10 -4.78
N THR A 408 -18.60 -7.94 -6.11
CA THR A 408 -17.41 -7.66 -6.92
C THR A 408 -17.51 -6.31 -7.61
N GLY A 409 -16.38 -5.62 -7.79
CA GLY A 409 -16.26 -4.40 -8.60
C GLY A 409 -15.91 -3.13 -7.79
N GLY A 410 -15.01 -2.31 -8.35
CA GLY A 410 -14.61 -1.02 -7.77
C GLY A 410 -13.60 -1.14 -6.64
N GLU A 411 -12.83 -2.23 -6.59
CA GLU A 411 -11.92 -2.63 -5.52
C GLU A 411 -10.78 -1.62 -5.25
N LEU A 412 -10.54 -0.66 -6.14
CA LEU A 412 -9.48 0.34 -5.96
C LEU A 412 -10.00 1.78 -5.87
N THR A 413 -11.27 2.01 -6.19
CA THR A 413 -11.82 3.37 -6.37
C THR A 413 -13.00 3.66 -5.44
N SER A 414 -13.63 2.62 -4.89
CA SER A 414 -14.80 2.72 -4.01
C SER A 414 -14.55 3.55 -2.75
N ILE A 415 -13.35 3.45 -2.17
CA ILE A 415 -12.96 4.20 -0.97
C ILE A 415 -13.01 5.70 -1.26
N ALA A 416 -12.28 6.17 -2.27
CA ALA A 416 -12.23 7.59 -2.63
C ALA A 416 -13.63 8.16 -2.93
N HIS A 417 -14.47 7.43 -3.67
CA HIS A 417 -15.86 7.81 -3.91
C HIS A 417 -16.64 8.02 -2.62
N GLY A 418 -16.63 7.04 -1.71
CA GLY A 418 -17.37 7.15 -0.47
C GLY A 418 -16.85 8.25 0.45
N LEU A 419 -15.52 8.46 0.50
CA LEU A 419 -14.94 9.60 1.23
C LEU A 419 -15.43 10.94 0.67
N ALA A 420 -15.51 11.08 -0.66
CA ALA A 420 -16.02 12.30 -1.29
C ALA A 420 -17.50 12.52 -0.96
N LEU A 421 -18.33 11.46 -1.03
CA LEU A 421 -19.76 11.52 -0.67
C LEU A 421 -19.98 11.85 0.81
N ILE A 422 -19.14 11.33 1.71
CA ILE A 422 -19.14 11.70 3.14
C ILE A 422 -18.86 13.19 3.31
N GLY A 423 -17.89 13.73 2.56
CA GLY A 423 -17.55 15.16 2.62
C GLY A 423 -18.67 16.07 2.12
N GLY A 424 -19.49 15.57 1.20
CA GLY A 424 -20.68 16.24 0.69
C GLY A 424 -21.86 16.29 1.67
N GLN A 425 -21.84 15.49 2.75
CA GLN A 425 -22.87 15.52 3.79
C GLN A 425 -22.85 16.84 4.57
N GLU A 426 -23.97 17.19 5.21
CA GLU A 426 -24.06 18.41 6.01
C GLU A 426 -23.03 18.43 7.16
N ASN A 427 -22.87 17.31 7.85
CA ASN A 427 -21.98 17.14 9.01
C ASN A 427 -21.00 15.94 8.87
N PRO A 428 -19.91 16.06 8.09
CA PRO A 428 -18.95 14.98 7.87
C PRO A 428 -18.25 14.49 9.16
N ALA A 429 -18.25 15.30 10.22
CA ALA A 429 -17.61 14.97 11.49
C ALA A 429 -18.25 13.76 12.19
N GLU A 430 -19.49 13.41 11.87
CA GLU A 430 -20.18 12.23 12.42
C GLU A 430 -19.54 10.90 12.00
N TRP A 431 -18.79 10.91 10.90
CA TRP A 431 -18.05 9.75 10.39
C TRP A 431 -16.55 9.85 10.66
N ALA A 432 -16.11 10.91 11.35
CA ALA A 432 -14.69 11.11 11.64
C ALA A 432 -14.17 10.00 12.56
N ALA A 433 -13.04 9.41 12.18
CA ALA A 433 -12.28 8.54 13.04
C ALA A 433 -11.77 9.35 14.24
N GLN A 434 -11.97 8.82 15.45
CA GLN A 434 -11.43 9.44 16.66
C GLN A 434 -9.89 9.46 16.59
N PRO A 435 -9.23 10.46 17.22
CA PRO A 435 -7.79 10.65 17.17
C PRO A 435 -6.99 9.38 17.49
#